data_AF-A0A847IJI4-F1
#
_entry.id   AF-A0A847IJI4-F1
#
_cell.length_a   1.000
_cell.length_b   1.000
_cell.length_c   1.000
_cell.angle_alpha   90.00
_cell.angle_beta   90.00
_cell.angle_gamma   90.00
#
_symmetry.space_group_name_H-M   'P 1'
#
loop_
_entity.id
_entity.type
_entity.pdbx_description
1 polymer ?
#
loop_
_entity_poly.entity_id
_entity_poly.type
_entity_poly.pdbx_seq_one_letter_code
_entity_poly.pdbx_strand_id
1 'polypeptide(L)'
;MAAVRVRRRVMVAASLLASSALIGGVLVASPTDAAPTAGALTGKTVFLDPGHQGSAAGQNLSKQVNDGRGGTKDCQTTGTTAVGGKTEHTINWEVAQLVKAALESKGARVLMSRKDDTGWGGCVDERAEAASRSGADLAVSLHADSTSQGADPGKSGFHMIVPTLPIPDKAVDAVQAGEGRKASNTVRDALKKAGIAPANYGGAIDGVVTRPDIAGSNLTRVPLAFIEMGNLSDPADAAVLSTPQGATKYAVAITDGITDYLGGRASAANPTAPAPDPNAKPTDPAAPPAESTSPDLSGLSGVEAIGPLIDQLAKAKSPQEAQKILMTQGQDVSADVLKAILAVVYAVFGGKLPI
;
A
#
# COMPACT_ATOMS: atom_id res chain seq x y z
N MET A 1 -67.30 -22.75 51.51
CA MET A 1 -67.88 -21.42 51.82
C MET A 1 -67.16 -20.85 53.02
N ALA A 2 -66.38 -19.77 52.85
CA ALA A 2 -65.95 -18.82 53.89
C ALA A 2 -65.17 -17.72 53.15
N ALA A 3 -65.79 -16.59 52.80
CA ALA A 3 -66.07 -15.43 53.64
C ALA A 3 -64.83 -14.54 53.88
N VAL A 4 -64.73 -13.56 52.98
CA VAL A 4 -64.13 -12.21 53.02
C VAL A 4 -63.88 -11.60 54.42
N ARG A 5 -62.77 -10.84 54.54
CA ARG A 5 -62.61 -9.48 55.15
C ARG A 5 -61.28 -9.40 55.92
N VAL A 6 -60.55 -8.29 56.09
CA VAL A 6 -60.55 -6.89 55.65
C VAL A 6 -59.17 -6.35 56.07
N ARG A 7 -58.67 -5.35 55.33
CA ARG A 7 -57.43 -4.61 55.58
C ARG A 7 -57.34 -4.04 57.01
N ARG A 8 -56.13 -4.04 57.59
CA ARG A 8 -55.71 -3.00 58.54
C ARG A 8 -54.36 -2.43 58.10
N ARG A 9 -54.38 -1.12 57.81
CA ARG A 9 -53.20 -0.26 57.64
C ARG A 9 -52.60 -0.02 59.01
N VAL A 10 -51.29 -0.15 59.13
CA VAL A 10 -50.52 0.43 60.24
C VAL A 10 -49.74 1.60 59.66
N MET A 11 -50.11 2.81 60.07
CA MET A 11 -49.26 4.00 59.93
C MET A 11 -48.20 3.93 61.04
N VAL A 12 -46.93 3.96 60.66
CA VAL A 12 -45.87 4.42 61.55
C VAL A 12 -45.23 5.63 60.87
N ALA A 13 -45.54 6.80 61.42
CA ALA A 13 -44.78 8.02 61.19
C ALA A 13 -43.51 7.94 62.04
N ALA A 14 -42.35 8.04 61.42
CA ALA A 14 -41.10 8.35 62.11
C ALA A 14 -40.45 9.52 61.38
N SER A 15 -40.42 10.64 62.09
CA SER A 15 -39.95 11.94 61.66
C SER A 15 -38.42 11.99 61.59
N LEU A 16 -37.93 12.47 60.44
CA LEU A 16 -36.76 13.32 60.19
C LEU A 16 -35.82 13.61 61.37
N LEU A 17 -34.57 13.16 61.24
CA LEU A 17 -33.39 13.93 61.63
C LEU A 17 -32.45 13.98 60.42
N ALA A 18 -32.38 15.17 59.83
CA ALA A 18 -31.51 15.49 58.71
C ALA A 18 -30.06 15.66 59.20
N SER A 19 -29.16 14.82 58.70
CA SER A 19 -27.72 15.06 58.74
C SER A 19 -27.28 15.36 57.31
N SER A 20 -27.23 16.64 56.96
CA SER A 20 -26.69 17.12 55.69
C SER A 20 -25.17 17.01 55.71
N ALA A 21 -24.65 15.84 55.33
CA ALA A 21 -23.26 15.70 54.92
C ALA A 21 -23.12 16.25 53.48
N LEU A 22 -22.61 17.47 53.36
CA LEU A 22 -22.14 18.04 52.09
C LEU A 22 -20.90 17.24 51.63
N ILE A 23 -21.13 16.13 50.94
CA ILE A 23 -20.11 15.51 50.11
C ILE A 23 -20.04 16.37 48.86
N GLY A 24 -19.04 17.25 48.79
CA GLY A 24 -18.65 17.94 47.57
C GLY A 24 -18.19 16.90 46.56
N GLY A 25 -19.13 16.37 45.78
CA GLY A 25 -18.83 15.55 44.62
C GLY A 25 -18.08 16.40 43.62
N VAL A 26 -16.76 16.22 43.55
CA VAL A 26 -15.99 16.62 42.37
C VAL A 26 -16.58 15.81 41.23
N LEU A 27 -17.43 16.44 40.42
CA LEU A 27 -17.82 15.92 39.11
C LEU A 27 -16.53 15.87 38.30
N VAL A 28 -15.85 14.73 38.33
CA VAL A 28 -14.82 14.39 37.35
C VAL A 28 -15.58 14.31 36.05
N ALA A 29 -15.51 15.38 35.25
CA ALA A 29 -16.02 15.38 33.90
C ALA A 29 -15.36 14.18 33.18
N SER A 30 -16.18 13.22 32.77
CA SER A 30 -15.72 12.16 31.88
C SER A 30 -15.01 12.82 30.69
N PRO A 31 -13.84 12.31 30.26
CA PRO A 31 -13.20 12.86 29.06
C PRO A 31 -14.24 12.81 27.95
N THR A 32 -14.60 13.97 27.45
CA THR A 32 -15.45 14.08 26.27
C THR A 32 -14.63 13.42 25.17
N ASP A 33 -15.08 12.27 24.67
CA ASP A 33 -14.48 11.65 23.49
C ASP A 33 -14.40 12.74 22.42
N ALA A 34 -13.19 13.21 22.15
CA ALA A 34 -12.95 14.13 21.06
C ALA A 34 -13.48 13.43 19.81
N ALA A 35 -14.34 14.13 19.06
CA ALA A 35 -14.82 13.62 17.78
C ALA A 35 -13.60 13.15 16.97
N PRO A 36 -13.64 11.94 16.37
CA PRO A 36 -12.47 11.39 15.69
C PRO A 36 -11.98 12.40 14.66
N THR A 37 -10.74 12.87 14.85
CA THR A 37 -10.09 13.78 13.91
C THR A 37 -10.10 13.11 12.55
N ALA A 38 -10.67 13.77 11.53
CA ALA A 38 -10.67 13.24 10.17
C ALA A 38 -9.23 12.89 9.77
N GLY A 39 -9.03 11.66 9.29
CA GLY A 39 -7.72 11.21 8.83
C GLY A 39 -7.27 12.04 7.63
N ALA A 40 -5.96 12.10 7.39
CA ALA A 40 -5.38 12.90 6.31
C ALA A 40 -5.94 12.58 4.91
N LEU A 41 -6.55 11.41 4.73
CA LEU A 41 -7.14 10.94 3.48
C LEU A 41 -8.66 10.74 3.55
N THR A 42 -9.34 11.28 4.58
CA THR A 42 -10.80 11.21 4.65
C THR A 42 -11.45 11.79 3.39
N GLY A 43 -12.36 11.01 2.79
CA GLY A 43 -13.04 11.35 1.54
C GLY A 43 -12.26 10.98 0.27
N LYS A 44 -11.03 10.49 0.38
CA LYS A 44 -10.25 9.99 -0.75
C LYS A 44 -10.53 8.52 -1.02
N THR A 45 -10.50 8.14 -2.29
CA THR A 45 -10.59 6.75 -2.75
C THR A 45 -9.30 6.34 -3.47
N VAL A 46 -8.73 5.21 -3.09
CA VAL A 46 -7.59 4.58 -3.78
C VAL A 46 -8.01 3.22 -4.33
N PHE A 47 -7.64 2.94 -5.59
CA PHE A 47 -7.77 1.61 -6.19
C PHE A 47 -6.41 0.94 -6.23
N LEU A 48 -6.22 -0.16 -5.51
CA LEU A 48 -4.99 -0.95 -5.51
C LEU A 48 -5.13 -2.17 -6.41
N ASP A 49 -4.20 -2.33 -7.34
CA ASP A 49 -4.10 -3.48 -8.22
C ASP A 49 -2.82 -4.26 -7.92
N PRO A 50 -2.86 -5.26 -7.01
CA PRO A 50 -1.77 -6.20 -6.90
C PRO A 50 -1.73 -7.07 -8.15
N GLY A 51 -0.66 -6.88 -8.94
CA GLY A 51 -0.44 -7.53 -10.22
C GLY A 51 -0.60 -9.05 -10.15
N HIS A 52 -1.00 -9.63 -11.28
CA HIS A 52 -1.18 -11.07 -11.47
C HIS A 52 -2.24 -11.71 -10.56
N GLN A 53 -2.28 -13.04 -10.48
CA GLN A 53 -3.28 -13.84 -9.78
C GLN A 53 -2.65 -15.10 -9.20
N GLY A 54 -3.27 -15.64 -8.15
CA GLY A 54 -2.80 -16.88 -7.52
C GLY A 54 -2.97 -18.12 -8.40
N SER A 55 -4.01 -18.16 -9.23
CA SER A 55 -4.18 -19.19 -10.24
C SER A 55 -5.08 -18.72 -11.39
N ALA A 56 -5.04 -19.43 -12.51
CA ALA A 56 -5.97 -19.17 -13.62
C ALA A 56 -7.43 -19.50 -13.25
N ALA A 57 -7.68 -20.36 -12.26
CA ALA A 57 -9.00 -20.86 -11.86
C ALA A 57 -9.92 -21.23 -13.05
N GLY A 58 -9.35 -21.89 -14.07
CA GLY A 58 -10.05 -22.32 -15.28
C GLY A 58 -10.21 -21.24 -16.36
N GLN A 59 -9.74 -20.01 -16.15
CA GLN A 59 -9.75 -18.94 -17.15
C GLN A 59 -8.58 -19.07 -18.12
N ASN A 60 -8.77 -18.59 -19.35
CA ASN A 60 -7.73 -18.58 -20.38
C ASN A 60 -6.89 -17.31 -20.31
N LEU A 61 -5.67 -17.40 -19.78
CA LEU A 61 -4.75 -16.28 -19.66
C LEU A 61 -4.37 -15.66 -21.02
N SER A 62 -4.30 -16.48 -22.08
CA SER A 62 -3.92 -16.04 -23.42
C SER A 62 -5.09 -15.59 -24.29
N LYS A 63 -6.31 -15.49 -23.71
CA LYS A 63 -7.43 -14.81 -24.38
C LYS A 63 -6.98 -13.39 -24.72
N GLN A 64 -7.07 -13.01 -26.00
CA GLN A 64 -6.69 -11.68 -26.44
C GLN A 64 -7.69 -10.63 -25.96
N VAL A 65 -7.17 -9.55 -25.37
CA VAL A 65 -7.93 -8.40 -24.87
C VAL A 65 -7.34 -7.09 -25.38
N ASN A 66 -8.13 -6.01 -25.37
CA ASN A 66 -7.72 -4.70 -25.88
C ASN A 66 -6.45 -4.18 -25.18
N ASP A 67 -5.48 -3.67 -25.93
CA ASP A 67 -4.23 -3.09 -25.40
C ASP A 67 -4.28 -1.57 -25.19
N GLY A 68 -5.40 -0.93 -25.56
CA GLY A 68 -5.62 0.52 -25.51
C GLY A 68 -4.97 1.31 -26.66
N ARG A 69 -4.35 0.62 -27.62
CA ARG A 69 -3.67 1.22 -28.78
C ARG A 69 -4.13 0.67 -30.14
N GLY A 70 -5.24 -0.06 -30.15
CA GLY A 70 -5.85 -0.63 -31.35
C GLY A 70 -5.38 -2.06 -31.68
N GLY A 71 -4.52 -2.63 -30.83
CA GLY A 71 -4.14 -4.03 -30.87
C GLY A 71 -4.79 -4.84 -29.74
N THR A 72 -4.22 -6.02 -29.52
CA THR A 72 -4.59 -6.89 -28.40
C THR A 72 -3.35 -7.45 -27.71
N LYS A 73 -3.53 -7.91 -26.48
CA LYS A 73 -2.54 -8.67 -25.72
C LYS A 73 -3.21 -9.78 -24.92
N ASP A 74 -2.41 -10.68 -24.37
CA ASP A 74 -2.89 -11.70 -23.43
C ASP A 74 -3.65 -11.06 -22.26
N CYS A 75 -4.80 -11.64 -21.94
CA CYS A 75 -5.66 -11.27 -20.81
C CYS A 75 -4.87 -11.16 -19.51
N GLN A 76 -3.95 -12.10 -19.25
CA GLN A 76 -3.07 -12.06 -18.09
C GLN A 76 -1.82 -12.94 -18.30
N THR A 77 -0.82 -12.83 -17.44
CA THR A 77 0.39 -13.66 -17.39
C THR A 77 0.62 -14.18 -15.98
N THR A 78 1.32 -15.29 -15.77
CA THR A 78 1.51 -15.78 -14.38
C THR A 78 2.33 -14.84 -13.48
N GLY A 79 3.03 -13.87 -14.05
CA GLY A 79 4.09 -13.13 -13.38
C GLY A 79 5.37 -13.95 -13.32
N THR A 80 6.40 -13.36 -12.69
CA THR A 80 7.67 -14.04 -12.45
C THR A 80 7.68 -14.79 -11.10
N THR A 81 8.77 -15.52 -10.85
CA THR A 81 9.09 -16.11 -9.56
C THR A 81 10.47 -15.63 -9.15
N ALA A 82 10.59 -15.11 -7.94
CA ALA A 82 11.87 -14.68 -7.39
C ALA A 82 12.86 -15.84 -7.34
N VAL A 83 14.15 -15.54 -7.42
CA VAL A 83 15.22 -16.56 -7.28
C VAL A 83 15.17 -17.31 -5.94
N GLY A 84 14.49 -16.75 -4.92
CA GLY A 84 14.18 -17.38 -3.64
C GLY A 84 12.89 -18.22 -3.61
N GLY A 85 12.18 -18.35 -4.74
CA GLY A 85 10.99 -19.19 -4.92
C GLY A 85 9.64 -18.53 -4.62
N LYS A 86 9.62 -17.30 -4.09
CA LYS A 86 8.37 -16.56 -3.86
C LYS A 86 7.85 -15.99 -5.17
N THR A 87 6.57 -16.22 -5.47
CA THR A 87 5.94 -15.76 -6.71
C THR A 87 5.65 -14.27 -6.65
N GLU A 88 5.72 -13.60 -7.80
CA GLU A 88 5.46 -12.17 -7.92
C GLU A 88 4.04 -11.80 -7.43
N HIS A 89 3.03 -12.59 -7.81
CA HIS A 89 1.65 -12.33 -7.39
C HIS A 89 1.49 -12.31 -5.86
N THR A 90 2.23 -13.15 -5.12
CA THR A 90 2.22 -13.17 -3.66
C THR A 90 2.96 -11.97 -3.08
N ILE A 91 4.10 -11.59 -3.65
CA ILE A 91 4.81 -10.35 -3.25
C ILE A 91 3.92 -9.13 -3.43
N ASN A 92 3.31 -8.98 -4.61
CA ASN A 92 2.40 -7.88 -4.93
C ASN A 92 1.20 -7.85 -3.99
N TRP A 93 0.62 -9.02 -3.70
CA TRP A 93 -0.50 -9.14 -2.77
C TRP A 93 -0.14 -8.69 -1.35
N GLU A 94 0.96 -9.20 -0.79
CA GLU A 94 1.38 -8.88 0.56
C GLU A 94 1.67 -7.39 0.72
N VAL A 95 2.41 -6.78 -0.22
CA VAL A 95 2.66 -5.33 -0.19
C VAL A 95 1.36 -4.54 -0.33
N ALA A 96 0.45 -4.94 -1.24
CA ALA A 96 -0.84 -4.26 -1.41
C ALA A 96 -1.70 -4.30 -0.14
N GLN A 97 -1.69 -5.40 0.60
CA GLN A 97 -2.44 -5.53 1.85
C GLN A 97 -1.90 -4.58 2.92
N LEU A 98 -0.57 -4.42 3.00
CA LEU A 98 0.08 -3.46 3.89
C LEU A 98 -0.28 -2.01 3.53
N VAL A 99 -0.19 -1.66 2.23
CA VAL A 99 -0.57 -0.34 1.70
C VAL A 99 -2.05 -0.06 1.97
N LYS A 100 -2.94 -1.02 1.69
CA LYS A 100 -4.37 -0.92 1.95
C LYS A 100 -4.62 -0.55 3.41
N ALA A 101 -4.06 -1.33 4.33
CA ALA A 101 -4.29 -1.17 5.75
C ALA A 101 -3.76 0.19 6.26
N ALA A 102 -2.60 0.64 5.75
CA ALA A 102 -2.04 1.94 6.08
C ALA A 102 -2.90 3.10 5.54
N LEU A 103 -3.41 3.00 4.31
CA LEU A 103 -4.30 4.02 3.73
C LEU A 103 -5.67 4.11 4.44
N GLU A 104 -6.27 2.96 4.77
CA GLU A 104 -7.52 2.91 5.54
C GLU A 104 -7.33 3.51 6.94
N SER A 105 -6.18 3.28 7.59
CA SER A 105 -5.86 3.91 8.88
C SER A 105 -5.77 5.44 8.81
N LYS A 106 -5.47 5.98 7.60
CA LYS A 106 -5.46 7.42 7.31
C LYS A 106 -6.82 7.93 6.80
N GLY A 107 -7.86 7.09 6.76
CA GLY A 107 -9.23 7.46 6.40
C GLY A 107 -9.59 7.33 4.92
N ALA A 108 -8.71 6.77 4.08
CA ALA A 108 -9.02 6.53 2.67
C ALA A 108 -9.97 5.33 2.52
N ARG A 109 -10.85 5.39 1.52
CA ARG A 109 -11.57 4.21 1.02
C ARG A 109 -10.66 3.46 0.05
N VAL A 110 -10.36 2.20 0.33
CA VAL A 110 -9.50 1.38 -0.55
C VAL A 110 -10.33 0.31 -1.27
N LEU A 111 -10.21 0.28 -2.59
CA LEU A 111 -10.74 -0.77 -3.46
C LEU A 111 -9.59 -1.61 -4.01
N MET A 112 -9.86 -2.86 -4.34
CA MET A 112 -8.86 -3.77 -4.89
C MET A 112 -9.32 -4.42 -6.19
N SER A 113 -8.37 -4.68 -7.10
CA SER A 113 -8.64 -5.38 -8.36
C SER A 113 -8.98 -6.86 -8.17
N ARG A 114 -8.44 -7.49 -7.13
CA ARG A 114 -8.69 -8.88 -6.73
C ARG A 114 -8.86 -9.00 -5.22
N LYS A 115 -9.57 -10.05 -4.79
CA LYS A 115 -9.98 -10.26 -3.39
C LYS A 115 -9.06 -11.18 -2.57
N ASP A 116 -8.21 -11.96 -3.24
CA ASP A 116 -7.31 -12.93 -2.63
C ASP A 116 -6.11 -13.23 -3.54
N ASP A 117 -5.22 -14.10 -3.07
CA ASP A 117 -4.01 -14.56 -3.77
C ASP A 117 -4.03 -16.05 -4.12
N THR A 118 -5.23 -16.62 -4.32
CA THR A 118 -5.40 -18.06 -4.57
C THR A 118 -6.16 -18.35 -5.87
N GLY A 119 -7.11 -17.49 -6.22
CA GLY A 119 -8.00 -17.68 -7.37
C GLY A 119 -7.70 -16.75 -8.54
N TRP A 120 -8.73 -16.60 -9.38
CA TRP A 120 -8.73 -15.69 -10.53
C TRP A 120 -8.71 -14.22 -10.09
N GLY A 121 -7.95 -13.39 -10.80
CA GLY A 121 -7.80 -11.96 -10.51
C GLY A 121 -8.33 -11.00 -11.59
N GLY A 122 -8.88 -11.49 -12.70
CA GLY A 122 -9.36 -10.66 -13.82
C GLY A 122 -8.29 -10.33 -14.86
N CYS A 123 -8.74 -10.12 -16.10
CA CYS A 123 -7.88 -9.69 -17.21
C CYS A 123 -7.38 -8.25 -17.02
N VAL A 124 -6.28 -7.88 -17.67
CA VAL A 124 -5.67 -6.54 -17.55
C VAL A 124 -6.60 -5.40 -17.99
N ASP A 125 -7.44 -5.62 -18.99
CA ASP A 125 -8.45 -4.67 -19.45
C ASP A 125 -9.62 -4.54 -18.45
N GLU A 126 -10.09 -5.66 -17.89
CA GLU A 126 -11.12 -5.69 -16.84
C GLU A 126 -10.65 -4.94 -15.59
N ARG A 127 -9.39 -5.11 -15.19
CA ARG A 127 -8.78 -4.41 -14.04
C ARG A 127 -8.67 -2.90 -14.30
N ALA A 128 -8.22 -2.50 -15.49
CA ALA A 128 -8.16 -1.10 -15.89
C ALA A 128 -9.56 -0.45 -15.93
N GLU A 129 -10.56 -1.19 -16.40
CA GLU A 129 -11.95 -0.76 -16.43
C GLU A 129 -12.56 -0.65 -15.02
N ALA A 130 -12.26 -1.61 -14.13
CA ALA A 130 -12.65 -1.56 -12.72
C ALA A 130 -12.06 -0.34 -12.02
N ALA A 131 -10.76 -0.05 -12.22
CA ALA A 131 -10.12 1.16 -11.72
C ALA A 131 -10.81 2.41 -12.24
N SER A 132 -11.10 2.47 -13.55
CA SER A 132 -11.74 3.62 -14.19
C SER A 132 -13.16 3.89 -13.67
N ARG A 133 -13.94 2.84 -13.39
CA ARG A 133 -15.31 2.95 -12.85
C ARG A 133 -15.38 3.19 -11.34
N SER A 134 -14.27 2.97 -10.63
CA SER A 134 -14.24 3.00 -9.16
C SER A 134 -14.47 4.40 -8.55
N GLY A 135 -14.31 5.45 -9.36
CA GLY A 135 -14.25 6.83 -8.89
C GLY A 135 -13.03 7.10 -8.00
N ALA A 136 -11.96 6.31 -8.12
CA ALA A 136 -10.73 6.52 -7.36
C ALA A 136 -10.04 7.83 -7.76
N ASP A 137 -9.52 8.54 -6.75
CA ASP A 137 -8.65 9.69 -6.93
C ASP A 137 -7.26 9.26 -7.45
N LEU A 138 -6.86 8.03 -7.16
CA LEU A 138 -5.63 7.39 -7.63
C LEU A 138 -5.80 5.87 -7.76
N ALA A 139 -5.37 5.33 -8.90
CA ALA A 139 -5.09 3.91 -9.06
C ALA A 139 -3.59 3.64 -8.88
N VAL A 140 -3.26 2.52 -8.23
CA VAL A 140 -1.88 2.07 -8.04
C VAL A 140 -1.78 0.60 -8.43
N SER A 141 -0.94 0.30 -9.42
CA SER A 141 -0.65 -1.07 -9.82
C SER A 141 0.72 -1.47 -9.28
N LEU A 142 0.77 -2.58 -8.55
CA LEU A 142 1.94 -3.06 -7.83
C LEU A 142 2.46 -4.34 -8.49
N HIS A 143 3.68 -4.28 -8.98
CA HIS A 143 4.40 -5.35 -9.66
C HIS A 143 5.83 -5.48 -9.14
N ALA A 144 6.52 -6.56 -9.53
CA ALA A 144 7.95 -6.68 -9.42
C ALA A 144 8.52 -7.36 -10.68
N ASP A 145 9.61 -6.83 -11.21
CA ASP A 145 10.10 -7.16 -12.54
C ASP A 145 11.03 -8.39 -12.52
N SER A 146 11.41 -8.88 -13.70
CA SER A 146 12.41 -9.92 -13.90
C SER A 146 13.17 -9.68 -15.19
N THR A 147 14.48 -9.46 -15.11
CA THR A 147 15.32 -9.35 -16.32
C THR A 147 15.73 -10.70 -16.91
N SER A 148 15.57 -11.78 -16.14
CA SER A 148 15.80 -13.15 -16.61
C SER A 148 14.91 -14.16 -15.87
N GLN A 149 14.92 -15.42 -16.32
CA GLN A 149 14.27 -16.54 -15.61
C GLN A 149 15.08 -17.05 -14.41
N GLY A 150 16.37 -16.75 -14.34
CA GLY A 150 17.29 -17.20 -13.29
C GLY A 150 17.86 -16.03 -12.51
N ALA A 151 18.95 -16.28 -11.77
CA ALA A 151 19.68 -15.20 -11.11
C ALA A 151 20.39 -14.30 -12.14
N ASP A 152 20.16 -12.99 -12.03
CA ASP A 152 20.78 -11.94 -12.84
C ASP A 152 21.27 -10.81 -11.91
N PRO A 153 22.36 -11.04 -11.15
CA PRO A 153 22.82 -10.12 -10.12
C PRO A 153 23.27 -8.79 -10.70
N GLY A 154 22.98 -7.71 -9.97
CA GLY A 154 23.44 -6.36 -10.32
C GLY A 154 22.49 -5.58 -11.22
N LYS A 155 21.35 -6.16 -11.62
CA LYS A 155 20.23 -5.43 -12.21
C LYS A 155 19.15 -5.26 -11.15
N SER A 156 19.17 -4.17 -10.41
CA SER A 156 18.31 -3.98 -9.25
C SER A 156 17.70 -2.58 -9.21
N GLY A 157 16.70 -2.41 -8.34
CA GLY A 157 16.02 -1.17 -8.09
C GLY A 157 14.61 -1.11 -8.70
N PHE A 158 13.85 -0.13 -8.22
CA PHE A 158 12.44 0.08 -8.61
C PHE A 158 12.34 0.94 -9.87
N HIS A 159 11.25 0.81 -10.62
CA HIS A 159 10.89 1.83 -11.60
C HIS A 159 9.37 2.02 -11.73
N MET A 160 8.98 3.23 -12.11
CA MET A 160 7.62 3.57 -12.48
C MET A 160 7.44 3.36 -13.98
N ILE A 161 6.39 2.65 -14.39
CA ILE A 161 6.02 2.59 -15.80
C ILE A 161 5.04 3.72 -16.13
N VAL A 162 5.38 4.51 -17.14
CA VAL A 162 4.53 5.58 -17.69
C VAL A 162 4.25 5.30 -19.17
N PRO A 163 3.06 5.66 -19.68
CA PRO A 163 2.72 5.39 -21.06
C PRO A 163 3.50 6.29 -22.03
N THR A 164 3.84 5.77 -23.21
CA THR A 164 4.24 6.61 -24.35
C THR A 164 3.07 7.51 -24.77
N LEU A 165 3.30 8.81 -24.91
CA LEU A 165 2.28 9.76 -25.34
C LEU A 165 2.46 10.11 -26.84
N PRO A 166 1.38 10.39 -27.58
CA PRO A 166 -0.01 10.34 -27.12
C PRO A 166 -0.55 8.90 -27.01
N ILE A 167 -1.55 8.72 -26.15
CA ILE A 167 -2.42 7.53 -26.11
C ILE A 167 -3.62 7.77 -27.05
N PRO A 168 -4.09 6.77 -27.83
CA PRO A 168 -5.19 6.98 -28.76
C PRO A 168 -6.51 7.46 -28.13
N ASP A 169 -6.85 6.98 -26.93
CA ASP A 169 -7.98 7.52 -26.18
C ASP A 169 -7.61 8.85 -25.53
N LYS A 170 -8.21 9.94 -26.00
CA LYS A 170 -7.90 11.32 -25.56
C LYS A 170 -8.13 11.56 -24.08
N ALA A 171 -9.09 10.88 -23.45
CA ALA A 171 -9.34 11.07 -22.03
C ALA A 171 -8.32 10.31 -21.18
N VAL A 172 -7.92 9.11 -21.61
CA VAL A 172 -6.78 8.41 -20.98
C VAL A 172 -5.49 9.20 -21.18
N ASP A 173 -5.23 9.68 -22.40
CA ASP A 173 -4.08 10.52 -22.74
C ASP A 173 -3.97 11.74 -21.81
N ALA A 174 -5.04 12.53 -21.70
CA ALA A 174 -5.06 13.72 -20.86
C ALA A 174 -4.82 13.41 -19.38
N VAL A 175 -5.42 12.33 -18.86
CA VAL A 175 -5.26 11.93 -17.46
C VAL A 175 -3.84 11.45 -17.18
N GLN A 176 -3.28 10.60 -18.04
CA GLN A 176 -1.93 10.04 -17.82
C GLN A 176 -0.82 11.05 -18.10
N ALA A 177 -1.00 11.96 -19.07
CA ALA A 177 -0.06 13.05 -19.33
C ALA A 177 0.02 14.08 -18.19
N GLY A 178 -1.09 14.29 -17.46
CA GLY A 178 -1.19 15.21 -16.34
C GLY A 178 -1.04 14.50 -14.99
N GLU A 179 -2.19 14.21 -14.37
CA GLU A 179 -2.27 13.69 -13.01
C GLU A 179 -1.63 12.30 -12.83
N GLY A 180 -1.71 11.42 -13.83
CA GLY A 180 -1.01 10.13 -13.80
C GLY A 180 0.51 10.30 -13.72
N ARG A 181 1.07 11.26 -14.47
CA ARG A 181 2.50 11.58 -14.41
C ARG A 181 2.90 12.21 -13.07
N LYS A 182 2.08 13.10 -12.51
CA LYS A 182 2.31 13.67 -11.17
C LYS A 182 2.30 12.58 -10.10
N ALA A 183 1.31 11.68 -10.13
CA ALA A 183 1.21 10.56 -9.21
C ALA A 183 2.46 9.67 -9.30
N SER A 184 2.86 9.30 -10.51
CA SER A 184 4.04 8.45 -10.74
C SER A 184 5.33 9.11 -10.23
N ASN A 185 5.54 10.40 -10.52
CA ASN A 185 6.70 11.14 -10.03
C ASN A 185 6.69 11.27 -8.49
N THR A 186 5.53 11.51 -7.88
CA THR A 186 5.41 11.64 -6.42
C THR A 186 5.72 10.34 -5.70
N VAL A 187 5.21 9.21 -6.20
CA VAL A 187 5.51 7.88 -5.65
C VAL A 187 6.99 7.52 -5.84
N ARG A 188 7.57 7.80 -7.01
CA ARG A 188 9.02 7.65 -7.25
C ARG A 188 9.84 8.43 -6.22
N ASP A 189 9.51 9.70 -5.99
CA ASP A 189 10.26 10.56 -5.08
C ASP A 189 10.17 10.03 -3.63
N ALA A 190 9.01 9.49 -3.23
CA ALA A 190 8.84 8.83 -1.93
C ALA A 190 9.67 7.54 -1.80
N LEU A 191 9.72 6.70 -2.83
CA LEU A 191 10.59 5.51 -2.87
C LEU A 191 12.07 5.88 -2.74
N LYS A 192 12.52 6.91 -3.47
CA LYS A 192 13.90 7.45 -3.37
C LYS A 192 14.19 7.99 -1.97
N LYS A 193 13.26 8.76 -1.39
CA LYS A 193 13.38 9.29 -0.03
C LYS A 193 13.48 8.17 1.01
N ALA A 194 12.83 7.03 0.77
CA ALA A 194 12.95 5.82 1.60
C ALA A 194 14.25 5.02 1.37
N GLY A 195 15.19 5.55 0.59
CA GLY A 195 16.47 4.89 0.28
C GLY A 195 16.31 3.66 -0.60
N ILE A 196 15.24 3.55 -1.38
CA ILE A 196 15.07 2.52 -2.40
C ILE A 196 15.66 3.07 -3.69
N ALA A 197 16.65 2.37 -4.25
CA ALA A 197 17.37 2.83 -5.43
C ALA A 197 16.49 2.70 -6.68
N PRO A 198 16.49 3.71 -7.57
CA PRO A 198 15.95 3.56 -8.92
C PRO A 198 16.62 2.42 -9.69
N ALA A 199 15.87 1.76 -10.55
CA ALA A 199 16.34 0.68 -11.40
C ALA A 199 17.53 1.13 -12.26
N ASN A 200 18.56 0.29 -12.33
CA ASN A 200 19.71 0.48 -13.23
C ASN A 200 19.61 -0.33 -14.54
N TYR A 201 18.42 -0.87 -14.83
CA TYR A 201 18.13 -1.74 -15.97
C TYR A 201 16.86 -1.29 -16.70
N GLY A 202 16.49 -1.99 -17.78
CA GLY A 202 15.23 -1.73 -18.49
C GLY A 202 15.14 -0.37 -19.18
N GLY A 203 16.26 0.36 -19.32
CA GLY A 203 16.28 1.73 -19.82
C GLY A 203 15.69 2.75 -18.86
N ALA A 204 15.59 2.41 -17.56
CA ALA A 204 15.10 3.33 -16.55
C ALA A 204 15.99 4.57 -16.44
N ILE A 205 15.37 5.73 -16.47
CA ILE A 205 16.03 7.02 -16.23
C ILE A 205 15.37 7.65 -15.02
N ASP A 206 16.14 7.83 -13.95
CA ASP A 206 15.63 8.33 -12.67
C ASP A 206 14.39 7.56 -12.22
N GLY A 207 14.41 6.22 -12.29
CA GLY A 207 13.31 5.37 -11.82
C GLY A 207 12.03 5.47 -12.65
N VAL A 208 12.11 5.92 -13.90
CA VAL A 208 10.98 5.96 -14.83
C VAL A 208 11.33 5.23 -16.11
N VAL A 209 10.41 4.37 -16.57
CA VAL A 209 10.47 3.69 -17.87
C VAL A 209 9.24 4.07 -18.67
N THR A 210 9.42 4.63 -19.87
CA THR A 210 8.31 4.99 -20.76
C THR A 210 8.01 3.84 -21.72
N ARG A 211 6.76 3.37 -21.76
CA ARG A 211 6.37 2.17 -22.51
C ARG A 211 5.04 2.34 -23.26
N PRO A 212 4.91 1.81 -24.49
CA PRO A 212 3.65 1.82 -25.21
C PRO A 212 2.76 0.60 -24.90
N ASP A 213 3.27 -0.47 -24.29
CA ASP A 213 2.68 -1.82 -24.33
C ASP A 213 1.98 -2.27 -23.03
N ILE A 214 1.84 -1.37 -22.05
CA ILE A 214 1.11 -1.63 -20.81
C ILE A 214 -0.36 -1.22 -20.95
N ALA A 215 -1.24 -2.20 -21.16
CA ALA A 215 -2.68 -1.97 -21.29
C ALA A 215 -3.29 -1.25 -20.09
N GLY A 216 -2.84 -1.53 -18.85
CA GLY A 216 -3.27 -0.80 -17.66
C GLY A 216 -3.10 0.72 -17.83
N SER A 217 -1.88 1.16 -18.15
CA SER A 217 -1.57 2.57 -18.41
C SER A 217 -2.29 3.14 -19.64
N ASN A 218 -2.56 2.31 -20.66
CA ASN A 218 -3.23 2.76 -21.89
C ASN A 218 -4.76 2.80 -21.77
N LEU A 219 -5.37 2.19 -20.74
CA LEU A 219 -6.83 2.05 -20.60
C LEU A 219 -7.39 2.75 -19.35
N THR A 220 -6.60 2.95 -18.29
CA THR A 220 -7.10 3.51 -17.02
C THR A 220 -7.40 5.00 -17.15
N ARG A 221 -8.66 5.38 -16.91
CA ARG A 221 -9.17 6.76 -17.01
C ARG A 221 -9.03 7.61 -15.74
N VAL A 222 -8.50 7.03 -14.66
CA VAL A 222 -8.10 7.75 -13.44
C VAL A 222 -6.56 7.84 -13.38
N PRO A 223 -5.98 8.76 -12.60
CA PRO A 223 -4.52 8.82 -12.45
C PRO A 223 -3.96 7.46 -12.04
N LEU A 224 -2.89 6.99 -12.69
CA LEU A 224 -2.27 5.70 -12.40
C LEU A 224 -0.80 5.87 -12.01
N ALA A 225 -0.41 5.24 -10.91
CA ALA A 225 0.99 4.94 -10.59
C ALA A 225 1.23 3.44 -10.81
N PHE A 226 1.98 3.07 -11.83
CA PHE A 226 2.37 1.68 -12.11
C PHE A 226 3.79 1.45 -11.62
N ILE A 227 3.99 0.60 -10.62
CA ILE A 227 5.25 0.42 -9.90
C ILE A 227 5.78 -0.99 -10.15
N GLU A 228 6.99 -1.09 -10.71
CA GLU A 228 7.83 -2.27 -10.58
C GLU A 228 8.73 -2.06 -9.35
N MET A 229 8.47 -2.80 -8.28
CA MET A 229 9.08 -2.54 -6.96
C MET A 229 10.57 -2.92 -6.91
N GLY A 230 11.03 -3.82 -7.76
CA GLY A 230 12.40 -4.31 -7.81
C GLY A 230 12.53 -5.43 -8.84
N ASN A 231 13.73 -5.97 -9.02
CA ASN A 231 13.98 -7.08 -9.94
C ASN A 231 14.08 -8.42 -9.19
N LEU A 232 13.12 -9.30 -9.36
CA LEU A 232 13.07 -10.62 -8.70
C LEU A 232 14.10 -11.63 -9.23
N SER A 233 14.76 -11.32 -10.35
CA SER A 233 15.95 -12.05 -10.80
C SER A 233 17.25 -11.57 -10.16
N ASP A 234 17.29 -10.37 -9.55
CA ASP A 234 18.40 -9.96 -8.71
C ASP A 234 18.25 -10.54 -7.29
N PRO A 235 19.25 -11.26 -6.76
CA PRO A 235 19.12 -11.89 -5.45
C PRO A 235 18.91 -10.92 -4.28
N ALA A 236 19.39 -9.68 -4.36
CA ALA A 236 19.24 -8.72 -3.27
C ALA A 236 17.81 -8.15 -3.24
N ASP A 237 17.29 -7.72 -4.39
CA ASP A 237 15.90 -7.26 -4.50
C ASP A 237 14.91 -8.37 -4.15
N ALA A 238 15.14 -9.58 -4.68
CA ALA A 238 14.35 -10.77 -4.37
C ALA A 238 14.32 -11.07 -2.86
N ALA A 239 15.48 -11.01 -2.19
CA ALA A 239 15.57 -11.26 -0.75
C ALA A 239 14.78 -10.22 0.04
N VAL A 240 14.94 -8.93 -0.28
CA VAL A 240 14.22 -7.86 0.41
C VAL A 240 12.71 -8.02 0.21
N LEU A 241 12.23 -8.07 -1.03
CA LEU A 241 10.80 -8.15 -1.36
C LEU A 241 10.12 -9.43 -0.86
N SER A 242 10.90 -10.49 -0.61
CA SER A 242 10.37 -11.74 -0.08
C SER A 242 10.22 -11.76 1.45
N THR A 243 10.75 -10.76 2.16
CA THR A 243 10.68 -10.67 3.63
C THR A 243 9.56 -9.74 4.12
N PRO A 244 8.98 -9.99 5.30
CA PRO A 244 8.01 -9.07 5.92
C PRO A 244 8.55 -7.64 6.12
N GLN A 245 9.82 -7.50 6.49
CA GLN A 245 10.48 -6.21 6.71
C GLN A 245 10.63 -5.45 5.40
N GLY A 246 11.09 -6.11 4.35
CA GLY A 246 11.19 -5.50 3.03
C GLY A 246 9.81 -5.11 2.49
N ALA A 247 8.83 -6.01 2.56
CA ALA A 247 7.45 -5.70 2.17
C ALA A 247 6.90 -4.48 2.92
N THR A 248 7.18 -4.37 4.23
CA THR A 248 6.82 -3.19 5.05
C THR A 248 7.54 -1.92 4.60
N LYS A 249 8.85 -1.99 4.32
CA LYS A 249 9.62 -0.84 3.82
C LYS A 249 9.03 -0.28 2.52
N TYR A 250 8.72 -1.15 1.55
CA TYR A 250 8.07 -0.75 0.31
C TYR A 250 6.66 -0.19 0.56
N ALA A 251 5.85 -0.87 1.37
CA ALA A 251 4.49 -0.42 1.67
C ALA A 251 4.43 0.95 2.33
N VAL A 252 5.35 1.25 3.27
CA VAL A 252 5.45 2.58 3.91
C VAL A 252 5.79 3.64 2.87
N ALA A 253 6.84 3.43 2.06
CA ALA A 253 7.26 4.39 1.05
C ALA A 253 6.17 4.66 -0.01
N ILE A 254 5.46 3.62 -0.44
CA ILE A 254 4.34 3.73 -1.39
C ILE A 254 3.16 4.48 -0.74
N THR A 255 2.84 4.17 0.52
CA THR A 255 1.77 4.86 1.26
C THR A 255 2.07 6.35 1.43
N ASP A 256 3.33 6.70 1.72
CA ASP A 256 3.75 8.10 1.82
C ASP A 256 3.60 8.81 0.48
N GLY A 257 4.05 8.20 -0.62
CA GLY A 257 3.87 8.75 -1.97
C GLY A 257 2.39 8.97 -2.34
N ILE A 258 1.53 8.01 -2.02
CA ILE A 258 0.07 8.13 -2.22
C ILE A 258 -0.50 9.25 -1.35
N THR A 259 -0.09 9.33 -0.09
CA THR A 259 -0.56 10.36 0.85
C THR A 259 -0.14 11.76 0.41
N ASP A 260 1.07 11.89 -0.11
CA ASP A 260 1.62 13.16 -0.60
C ASP A 260 0.89 13.64 -1.85
N TYR A 261 0.65 12.74 -2.80
CA TYR A 261 -0.12 13.04 -4.00
C TYR A 261 -1.56 13.48 -3.66
N LEU A 262 -2.28 12.67 -2.87
CA LEU A 262 -3.69 12.94 -2.52
C LEU A 262 -3.88 14.11 -1.55
N GLY A 263 -2.85 14.42 -0.76
CA GLY A 263 -2.79 15.55 0.16
C GLY A 263 -2.36 16.86 -0.48
N GLY A 264 -2.19 16.92 -1.81
CA GLY A 264 -1.87 18.15 -2.54
C GLY A 264 -0.39 18.54 -2.53
N ARG A 265 0.51 17.63 -2.15
CA ARG A 265 1.97 17.80 -2.16
C ARG A 265 2.61 17.04 -3.33
N ALA A 266 1.89 16.96 -4.44
CA ALA A 266 2.31 16.22 -5.63
C ALA A 266 3.53 16.86 -6.31
N SER A 267 4.47 16.01 -6.75
CA SER A 267 5.56 16.40 -7.63
C SER A 267 5.02 16.89 -8.98
N ALA A 268 5.75 17.81 -9.61
CA ALA A 268 5.38 18.30 -10.94
C ALA A 268 5.32 17.16 -11.96
N ALA A 269 4.44 17.29 -12.96
CA ALA A 269 4.36 16.33 -14.07
C ALA A 269 5.63 16.34 -14.95
N ASN A 270 6.47 17.38 -14.83
CA ASN A 270 7.60 17.62 -15.72
C ASN A 270 8.44 16.33 -15.92
N PRO A 271 8.71 15.95 -17.17
CA PRO A 271 9.39 14.70 -17.48
C PRO A 271 10.88 14.87 -17.15
N THR A 272 11.32 14.44 -15.97
CA THR A 272 12.76 14.38 -15.63
C THR A 272 13.50 13.21 -16.27
N ALA A 273 12.91 12.49 -17.22
CA ALA A 273 13.66 11.60 -18.09
C ALA A 273 13.90 12.30 -19.44
N PRO A 274 15.13 12.75 -19.75
CA PRO A 274 15.49 13.08 -21.12
C PRO A 274 15.17 11.89 -22.03
N ALA A 275 14.69 12.15 -23.24
CA ALA A 275 14.68 11.13 -24.28
C ALA A 275 16.12 10.62 -24.47
N PRO A 276 16.35 9.31 -24.69
CA PRO A 276 17.69 8.81 -25.00
C PRO A 276 18.20 9.53 -26.25
N ASP A 277 19.43 10.09 -26.20
CA ASP A 277 20.12 10.53 -27.40
C ASP A 277 20.39 9.27 -28.26
N PRO A 278 19.86 9.18 -29.49
CA PRO A 278 20.07 8.04 -30.36
C PRO A 278 21.55 7.83 -30.76
N ASN A 279 22.44 8.77 -30.45
CA ASN A 279 23.88 8.72 -30.74
C ASN A 279 24.78 8.60 -29.50
N ALA A 280 24.22 8.44 -28.29
CA ALA A 280 25.04 8.30 -27.10
C ALA A 280 25.86 7.00 -27.14
N LYS A 281 27.18 7.12 -27.29
CA LYS A 281 28.10 6.01 -27.01
C LYS A 281 28.05 5.66 -25.52
N PRO A 282 28.26 4.38 -25.14
CA PRO A 282 28.41 4.00 -23.74
C PRO A 282 29.53 4.86 -23.13
N THR A 283 29.19 5.71 -22.18
CA THR A 283 30.20 6.42 -21.40
C THR A 283 30.71 5.50 -20.31
N ASP A 284 32.02 5.53 -20.10
CA ASP A 284 32.71 4.83 -19.01
C ASP A 284 32.01 5.10 -17.65
N PRO A 285 32.11 4.15 -16.69
CA PRO A 285 31.49 4.30 -15.38
C PRO A 285 31.85 5.66 -14.76
N ALA A 286 30.83 6.38 -14.31
CA ALA A 286 31.02 7.65 -13.61
C ALA A 286 31.97 7.45 -12.42
N ALA A 287 32.94 8.35 -12.29
CA ALA A 287 33.84 8.39 -11.15
C ALA A 287 33.03 8.44 -9.83
N PRO A 288 33.50 7.79 -8.75
CA PRO A 288 32.80 7.77 -7.48
C PRO A 288 32.54 9.21 -7.00
N PRO A 289 31.34 9.51 -6.45
CA PRO A 289 31.06 10.85 -5.95
C PRO A 289 32.00 11.17 -4.79
N ALA A 290 32.49 12.41 -4.75
CA ALA A 290 33.18 12.96 -3.61
C ALA A 290 32.29 12.88 -2.36
N GLU A 291 32.92 12.57 -1.21
CA GLU A 291 32.29 12.38 0.10
C GLU A 291 31.16 13.37 0.37
N SER A 292 29.92 12.92 0.18
CA SER A 292 28.72 13.63 0.61
C SER A 292 28.47 13.29 2.07
N THR A 293 28.40 14.31 2.91
CA THR A 293 27.95 14.24 4.30
C THR A 293 26.71 13.36 4.44
N SER A 294 26.73 12.48 5.44
CA SER A 294 25.74 11.46 5.73
C SER A 294 24.29 11.94 5.51
N PRO A 295 23.42 11.13 4.87
CA PRO A 295 22.01 11.44 4.79
C PRO A 295 21.42 11.53 6.20
N ASP A 296 20.47 12.45 6.41
CA ASP A 296 19.64 12.45 7.61
C ASP A 296 18.69 11.24 7.56
N LEU A 297 19.08 10.17 8.24
CA LEU A 297 18.38 8.89 8.33
C LEU A 297 17.28 8.87 9.42
N SER A 298 16.95 10.02 10.01
CA SER A 298 15.98 10.11 11.12
C SER A 298 14.56 9.61 10.77
N GLY A 299 14.20 9.57 9.48
CA GLY A 299 12.91 9.07 9.01
C GLY A 299 12.80 7.55 8.82
N LEU A 300 13.92 6.81 8.78
CA LEU A 300 13.94 5.35 8.53
C LEU A 300 14.52 4.53 9.69
N SER A 301 15.19 5.18 10.65
CA SER A 301 15.66 4.54 11.89
C SER A 301 14.53 3.79 12.61
N GLY A 302 13.29 4.28 12.50
CA GLY A 302 12.10 3.61 13.05
C GLY A 302 11.74 2.28 12.39
N VAL A 303 12.00 2.07 11.09
CA VAL A 303 11.67 0.82 10.38
C VAL A 303 12.75 -0.25 10.59
N GLU A 304 14.02 0.15 10.66
CA GLU A 304 15.11 -0.76 11.02
C GLU A 304 15.03 -1.18 12.49
N ALA A 305 14.70 -0.25 13.39
CA ALA A 305 14.56 -0.52 14.82
C ALA A 305 13.40 -1.49 15.15
N ILE A 306 12.34 -1.50 14.35
CA ILE A 306 11.19 -2.42 14.52
C ILE A 306 11.35 -3.74 13.74
N GLY A 307 12.43 -3.91 12.97
CA GLY A 307 12.66 -5.12 12.16
C GLY A 307 12.49 -6.43 12.94
N PRO A 308 13.09 -6.56 14.14
CA PRO A 308 12.90 -7.71 15.01
C PRO A 308 11.45 -7.91 15.49
N LEU A 309 10.72 -6.82 15.74
CA LEU A 309 9.31 -6.87 16.13
C LEU A 309 8.43 -7.36 14.98
N ILE A 310 8.65 -6.85 13.76
CA ILE A 310 7.95 -7.31 12.54
C ILE A 310 8.20 -8.80 12.31
N ASP A 311 9.44 -9.26 12.51
CA ASP A 311 9.82 -10.67 12.35
C ASP A 311 9.07 -11.59 13.31
N GLN A 312 8.98 -11.17 14.58
CA GLN A 312 8.27 -11.92 15.61
C GLN A 312 6.76 -11.96 15.32
N LEU A 313 6.18 -10.83 14.88
CA LEU A 313 4.77 -10.76 14.53
C LEU A 313 4.42 -11.61 13.31
N ALA A 314 5.28 -11.63 12.30
CA ALA A 314 5.11 -12.48 11.11
C ALA A 314 5.19 -13.99 11.45
N LYS A 315 5.95 -14.34 12.50
CA LYS A 315 6.09 -15.74 12.98
C LYS A 315 5.03 -16.14 14.01
N ALA A 316 4.26 -15.18 14.51
CA ALA A 316 3.21 -15.45 15.50
C ALA A 316 2.18 -16.41 14.90
N LYS A 317 1.85 -17.46 15.65
CA LYS A 317 0.93 -18.52 15.19
C LYS A 317 -0.51 -18.23 15.56
N SER A 318 -0.75 -17.16 16.33
CA SER A 318 -2.07 -16.76 16.77
C SER A 318 -2.18 -15.24 17.01
N PRO A 319 -3.40 -14.69 16.93
CA PRO A 319 -3.68 -13.31 17.34
C PRO A 319 -3.23 -12.99 18.77
N GLN A 320 -3.37 -13.94 19.70
CA GLN A 320 -2.99 -13.76 21.11
C GLN A 320 -1.48 -13.68 21.29
N GLU A 321 -0.72 -14.45 20.50
CA GLU A 321 0.74 -14.37 20.48
C GLU A 321 1.21 -13.04 19.90
N ALA A 322 0.60 -12.59 18.79
CA ALA A 322 0.90 -11.29 18.21
C ALA A 322 0.56 -10.12 19.17
N GLN A 323 -0.56 -10.21 19.87
CA GLN A 323 -0.96 -9.22 20.89
C GLN A 323 0.05 -9.19 22.06
N LYS A 324 0.52 -10.35 22.52
CA LYS A 324 1.54 -10.42 23.57
C LYS A 324 2.86 -9.80 23.12
N ILE A 325 3.28 -10.05 21.88
CA ILE A 325 4.48 -9.45 21.28
C ILE A 325 4.33 -7.91 21.24
N LEU A 326 3.19 -7.41 20.76
CA LEU A 326 2.89 -5.98 20.72
C LEU A 326 2.87 -5.32 22.10
N MET A 327 2.24 -5.96 23.09
CA MET A 327 2.16 -5.41 24.45
C MET A 327 3.51 -5.39 25.18
N THR A 328 4.43 -6.27 24.81
CA THR A 328 5.74 -6.39 25.48
C THR A 328 6.84 -5.60 24.78
N GLN A 329 6.77 -5.43 23.46
CA GLN A 329 7.84 -4.85 22.66
C GLN A 329 7.39 -3.68 21.77
N GLY A 330 6.09 -3.40 21.68
CA GLY A 330 5.52 -2.32 20.85
C GLY A 330 5.41 -0.95 21.54
N GLN A 331 5.75 -0.84 22.83
CA GLN A 331 5.56 0.40 23.60
C GLN A 331 6.52 1.53 23.18
N ASP A 332 7.67 1.20 22.59
CA ASP A 332 8.67 2.18 22.12
C ASP A 332 8.46 2.59 20.64
N VAL A 333 7.38 2.11 20.02
CA VAL A 333 7.09 2.34 18.61
C VAL A 333 6.13 3.51 18.47
N SER A 334 6.40 4.44 17.54
CA SER A 334 5.49 5.57 17.30
C SER A 334 4.07 5.08 17.00
N ALA A 335 3.04 5.81 17.45
CA ALA A 335 1.65 5.38 17.36
C ALA A 335 1.18 5.08 15.92
N ASP A 336 1.76 5.77 14.92
CA ASP A 336 1.43 5.54 13.51
C ASP A 336 2.09 4.27 12.97
N VAL A 337 3.31 3.96 13.41
CA VAL A 337 3.99 2.70 13.10
C VAL A 337 3.32 1.55 13.84
N LEU A 338 2.91 1.74 15.10
CA LEU A 338 2.16 0.74 15.86
C LEU A 338 0.79 0.45 15.21
N LYS A 339 0.08 1.47 14.71
CA LYS A 339 -1.16 1.30 13.94
C LYS A 339 -0.92 0.57 12.62
N ALA A 340 0.13 0.91 11.88
CA ALA A 340 0.50 0.21 10.66
C ALA A 340 0.85 -1.26 10.93
N ILE A 341 1.65 -1.53 11.97
CA ILE A 341 1.97 -2.89 12.45
C ILE A 341 0.69 -3.62 12.89
N LEU A 342 -0.21 -2.97 13.62
CA LEU A 342 -1.47 -3.57 14.04
C LEU A 342 -2.34 -3.92 12.82
N ALA A 343 -2.28 -3.11 11.77
CA ALA A 343 -2.95 -3.33 10.49
C ALA A 343 -2.31 -4.50 9.71
N VAL A 344 -0.98 -4.65 9.77
CA VAL A 344 -0.23 -5.83 9.28
C VAL A 344 -0.70 -7.09 10.00
N VAL A 345 -0.74 -7.04 11.33
CA VAL A 345 -1.22 -8.15 12.18
C VAL A 345 -2.68 -8.46 11.83
N TYR A 346 -3.53 -7.44 11.66
CA TYR A 346 -4.92 -7.62 11.24
C TYR A 346 -5.04 -8.33 9.88
N ALA A 347 -4.21 -7.96 8.91
CA ALA A 347 -4.21 -8.55 7.57
C ALA A 347 -3.67 -10.00 7.58
N VAL A 348 -2.61 -10.26 8.34
CA VAL A 348 -2.01 -11.61 8.48
C VAL A 348 -2.94 -12.58 9.19
N PHE A 349 -3.72 -12.12 10.18
CA PHE A 349 -4.68 -12.95 10.92
C PHE A 349 -6.12 -12.87 10.39
N GLY A 350 -6.32 -12.39 9.15
CA GLY A 350 -7.63 -12.42 8.48
C GLY A 350 -8.72 -11.64 9.21
N GLY A 351 -8.36 -10.52 9.84
CA GLY A 351 -9.32 -9.63 10.50
C GLY A 351 -9.69 -9.99 11.94
N LYS A 352 -9.03 -10.97 12.57
CA LYS A 352 -9.36 -11.43 13.92
C LYS A 352 -8.29 -10.99 14.92
N LEU A 353 -8.38 -9.77 15.44
CA LEU A 353 -7.83 -9.47 16.77
C LEU A 353 -8.98 -9.44 17.77
N PRO A 354 -8.89 -10.13 18.92
CA PRO A 354 -9.80 -9.86 20.02
C PRO A 354 -9.51 -8.44 20.52
N ILE A 355 -10.56 -7.61 20.50
CA ILE A 355 -10.57 -6.28 21.14
C ILE A 355 -10.39 -6.47 22.65
#